data_AF-A0A1J5P1B6-F1
#
_entry.id   AF-A0A1J5P1B6-F1
#
_cell.length_a   1.000
_cell.length_b   1.000
_cell.length_c   1.000
_cell.angle_alpha   90.00
_cell.angle_beta   90.00
_cell.angle_gamma   90.00
#
_symmetry.space_group_name_H-M   'P 1'
#
loop_
_entity.id
_entity.type
_entity.pdbx_description
1 polymer ?
#
loop_
_entity_poly.entity_id
_entity_poly.type
_entity_poly.pdbx_seq_one_letter_code
_entity_poly.pdbx_strand_id
1 'polypeptide(L)' 'MGRVISYELDLLGSHGMAAVDYPEMLALIEQGKLRPDLLVDRVIGLEEASLDLPTLDQRPAVGMTIIDPVVI' A
#
# COMPACT_ATOMS: atom_id res chain seq x y z
N MET A 1 9.86 -28.21 -0.06
CA MET A 1 10.02 -28.32 -1.53
C MET A 1 9.26 -29.47 -2.17
N GLY A 2 9.02 -30.61 -1.50
CA GLY A 2 8.31 -31.75 -2.10
C GLY A 2 6.99 -31.40 -2.81
N ARG A 3 6.10 -30.60 -2.20
CA ARG A 3 4.81 -30.22 -2.82
C ARG A 3 4.94 -29.33 -4.05
N VAL A 4 5.93 -28.44 -4.08
CA VAL A 4 6.19 -27.55 -5.23
C VAL A 4 6.58 -28.39 -6.44
N ILE A 5 7.45 -29.39 -6.23
CA ILE A 5 7.89 -30.31 -7.28
C ILE A 5 6.75 -31.24 -7.71
N SER A 6 6.04 -31.87 -6.77
CA SER A 6 4.99 -32.85 -7.08
C SER A 6 3.78 -32.26 -7.82
N TYR A 7 3.56 -30.95 -7.71
CA TYR A 7 2.46 -30.26 -8.39
C TYR A 7 2.96 -29.27 -9.44
N GLU A 8 4.26 -29.29 -9.75
CA GLU A 8 4.88 -28.41 -10.76
C GLU A 8 4.51 -26.94 -10.57
N LEU A 9 4.58 -26.46 -9.32
CA LEU A 9 4.19 -25.09 -8.97
C LEU A 9 5.30 -24.08 -9.28
N ASP A 10 4.92 -22.95 -9.85
CA ASP A 10 5.79 -21.77 -9.97
C ASP A 10 5.77 -20.96 -8.67
N LEU A 11 6.97 -20.64 -8.16
CA LEU A 11 7.16 -19.69 -7.07
C LEU A 11 7.72 -18.38 -7.62
N LEU A 12 6.87 -17.37 -7.72
CA LEU A 12 7.23 -16.06 -8.22
C LEU A 12 7.47 -15.12 -7.03
N GLY A 13 8.70 -14.65 -6.88
CA GLY A 13 9.01 -13.54 -5.98
C GLY A 13 8.49 -12.23 -6.58
N SER A 14 7.91 -11.37 -5.74
CA SER A 14 7.45 -10.04 -6.13
C SER A 14 8.05 -9.00 -5.20
N HIS A 15 8.48 -7.86 -5.76
CA HIS A 15 9.05 -6.76 -5.00
C HIS A 15 8.70 -5.43 -5.67
N GLY A 16 7.81 -4.66 -5.04
CA GLY A 16 7.32 -3.40 -5.59
C GLY A 16 6.64 -3.56 -6.95
N MET A 17 6.55 -2.45 -7.68
CA MET A 17 6.06 -2.38 -9.05
C MET A 17 7.10 -1.66 -9.90
N ALA A 18 7.31 -2.10 -11.14
CA ALA A 18 8.27 -1.42 -12.00
C ALA A 18 7.73 -0.03 -12.37
N ALA A 19 8.60 0.98 -12.38
CA ALA A 19 8.20 2.36 -12.68
C ALA A 19 7.56 2.51 -14.07
N VAL A 20 7.92 1.62 -15.02
CA VAL A 20 7.33 1.58 -16.37
C VAL A 20 5.84 1.22 -16.36
N ASP A 21 5.36 0.55 -15.32
CA ASP A 21 3.95 0.13 -15.18
C ASP A 21 3.08 1.21 -14.53
N TYR A 22 3.69 2.26 -13.96
CA TYR A 22 2.95 3.31 -13.23
C TYR A 22 1.95 4.06 -14.11
N PRO A 23 2.25 4.41 -15.39
CA PRO A 23 1.28 5.11 -16.24
C PRO A 23 -0.02 4.31 -16.44
N GLU A 24 0.07 3.00 -16.62
CA GLU A 24 -1.12 2.15 -16.77
C GLU A 24 -1.91 2.08 -15.46
N MET A 25 -1.23 1.87 -14.33
CA MET A 25 -1.88 1.90 -13.01
C MET A 25 -2.58 3.24 -12.74
N LEU A 26 -1.95 4.37 -13.06
CA LEU A 26 -2.54 5.71 -12.90
C LEU A 26 -3.77 5.88 -13.80
N ALA A 27 -3.73 5.42 -15.06
CA ALA A 27 -4.89 5.45 -15.94
C ALA A 27 -6.07 4.63 -15.38
N LEU A 28 -5.81 3.51 -14.68
CA LEU A 28 -6.87 2.75 -14.01
C LEU A 28 -7.48 3.52 -12.83
N ILE A 29 -6.68 4.33 -12.12
CA ILE A 29 -7.16 5.22 -11.04
C ILE A 29 -8.03 6.33 -11.62
N GLU A 30 -7.57 7.01 -12.69
CA GLU A 30 -8.34 8.06 -13.36
C GLU A 30 -9.68 7.56 -13.91
N GLN A 31 -9.71 6.31 -14.41
CA GLN A 31 -10.94 5.64 -14.87
C GLN A 31 -11.85 5.17 -13.72
N GLY A 32 -11.42 5.31 -12.46
CA GLY A 32 -12.14 4.85 -11.27
C GLY A 32 -12.21 3.33 -11.13
N LYS A 33 -11.41 2.57 -11.91
CA LYS A 33 -11.30 1.11 -11.80
C LYS A 33 -10.46 0.70 -10.60
N LEU A 34 -9.43 1.49 -10.30
CA LEU A 34 -8.73 1.45 -9.02
C LEU A 34 -9.19 2.62 -8.17
N ARG A 35 -9.54 2.34 -6.91
CA ARG A 35 -10.10 3.31 -5.96
C ARG A 35 -9.26 3.35 -4.68
N PRO A 36 -8.00 3.81 -4.75
CA PRO A 36 -7.11 3.87 -3.59
C PRO A 36 -7.65 4.80 -2.50
N ASP A 37 -8.52 5.75 -2.84
CA ASP A 37 -9.23 6.61 -1.90
C ASP A 37 -10.07 5.82 -0.88
N LEU A 38 -10.59 4.66 -1.26
CA LEU A 38 -11.35 3.78 -0.36
C LEU A 38 -10.47 3.10 0.70
N LEU A 39 -9.16 3.11 0.53
CA LEU A 39 -8.21 2.59 1.51
C LEU A 39 -7.83 3.66 2.55
N VAL A 40 -8.13 4.93 2.32
CA VAL A 40 -7.78 6.01 3.26
C VAL A 40 -8.70 5.91 4.49
N ASP A 41 -8.13 5.53 5.63
CA ASP A 41 -8.84 5.44 6.91
C ASP A 41 -8.77 6.78 7.66
N ARG A 42 -7.59 7.39 7.68
CA ARG A 42 -7.31 8.63 8.41
C ARG A 42 -6.42 9.56 7.59
N VAL A 43 -6.63 10.86 7.76
CA VAL A 43 -5.71 11.91 7.31
C VAL A 43 -5.24 12.66 8.55
N ILE A 44 -3.93 12.69 8.78
CA ILE A 44 -3.32 13.28 9.98
C ILE A 44 -2.29 14.36 9.60
N GLY A 45 -2.10 15.32 10.50
CA GLY A 45 -1.05 16.34 10.37
C GLY A 45 0.34 15.80 10.74
N LEU A 46 1.36 16.64 10.57
CA LEU A 46 2.76 16.27 10.85
C LEU A 46 3.02 16.03 12.35
N GLU A 47 2.39 16.78 13.24
CA GLU A 47 2.57 16.62 14.69
C GLU A 47 2.09 15.25 15.15
N GLU A 48 0.87 14.88 14.78
CA GLU A 48 0.30 13.57 15.08
C GLU A 48 1.12 12.43 14.45
N ALA A 49 1.57 12.60 13.20
CA ALA A 49 2.42 11.62 12.53
C ALA A 49 3.72 11.35 13.29
N SER A 50 4.32 12.38 13.91
CA SER A 50 5.55 12.23 14.69
C SER A 50 5.37 11.35 15.94
N LEU A 51 4.15 11.29 16.48
CA LEU A 51 3.78 10.46 17.62
C LEU A 51 3.35 9.04 17.19
N ASP A 52 2.62 8.91 16.09
CA ASP A 52 2.07 7.64 15.63
C ASP A 52 3.13 6.75 14.93
N LEU A 53 4.03 7.32 14.11
CA LEU A 53 5.02 6.57 13.30
C LEU A 53 5.91 5.60 14.12
N PRO A 54 6.43 5.95 15.31
CA PRO A 54 7.23 5.03 16.14
C PRO A 54 6.46 3.82 16.68
N THR A 55 5.12 3.84 16.61
CA THR A 55 4.25 2.79 17.18
C THR A 55 3.64 1.86 16.13
N LEU A 56 4.08 1.98 14.87
CA LEU A 56 3.52 1.20 13.74
C LEU A 56 3.67 -0.31 13.91
N ASP A 57 4.68 -0.78 14.64
CA ASP A 57 4.88 -2.20 14.94
C ASP A 57 3.83 -2.77 15.92
N GLN A 58 3.10 -1.91 16.62
CA GLN A 58 2.17 -2.29 17.69
C GLN A 58 0.71 -2.34 17.22
N ARG A 59 0.39 -1.78 16.05
CA ARG A 59 -0.98 -1.69 15.54
C ARG A 59 -1.09 -2.40 14.19
N PRO A 60 -1.96 -3.42 14.05
CA PRO A 60 -2.29 -3.92 12.72
C PRO A 60 -3.02 -2.82 11.94
N ALA A 61 -2.43 -2.37 10.84
CA ALA A 61 -3.03 -1.34 10.00
C ALA A 61 -4.25 -1.90 9.25
N VAL A 62 -5.39 -1.22 9.38
CA VAL A 62 -6.55 -1.41 8.51
C VAL A 62 -6.59 -0.21 7.57
N GLY A 63 -6.40 -0.42 6.27
CA GLY A 63 -6.30 0.67 5.30
C GLY A 63 -4.98 1.45 5.40
N MET A 64 -5.04 2.73 5.03
CA MET A 64 -3.93 3.66 4.90
C MET A 64 -4.20 4.92 5.71
N THR A 65 -3.20 5.36 6.48
CA THR A 65 -3.15 6.70 7.07
C THR A 65 -2.37 7.62 6.15
N ILE A 66 -2.97 8.72 5.70
CA ILE A 66 -2.31 9.74 4.89
C ILE A 66 -1.80 10.85 5.80
N ILE A 67 -0.54 11.25 5.61
CA ILE A 67 0.03 12.43 6.26
C ILE A 67 -0.14 13.59 5.31
N ASP A 68 -0.97 14.57 5.69
CA ASP A 68 -1.15 15.82 4.94
C ASP A 68 -0.37 16.94 5.68
N PRO A 69 0.71 17.49 5.09
CA PRO A 69 1.52 18.52 5.73
C PRO A 69 0.82 19.87 5.88
N VAL A 70 -0.37 20.04 5.29
CA VAL A 70 -1.18 21.27 5.38
C VAL A 70 -2.24 21.18 6.48
N VAL A 71 -2.54 19.97 6.97
CA VAL A 71 -3.42 19.76 8.13
C VAL A 71 -2.64 20.12 9.40
N ILE A 72 -3.16 21.08 10.16
CA ILE A 72 -2.61 21.56 11.44
C ILE A 72 -3.15 20.68 12.57
#